data_AF-A0A4Z1FZL6-F1
#
_entry.id   AF-A0A4Z1FZL6-F1
#
_cell.length_a   1.000
_cell.length_b   1.000
_cell.length_c   1.000
_cell.angle_alpha   90.00
_cell.angle_beta   90.00
_cell.angle_gamma   90.00
#
_symmetry.space_group_name_H-M   'P 1'
#
loop_
_entity.id
_entity.type
_entity.pdbx_description
1 polymer ?
#
loop_
_entity_poly.entity_id
_entity_poly.type
_entity_poly.pdbx_seq_one_letter_code
_entity_poly.pdbx_strand_id
1 'polypeptide(L)'
;MPSLFGIVISKSVMLLFVYTILLAPLLSFTSAEVSHNPAALPIDQLVSQAAKIKVDNFTQAITSLVHHHSHRHNNDRHNHAFNISARADPVLYAARVLKGRQLYCTMQDSLALTTQKNGGVSQEALIYDPGNLYTEGFRTYVLKADDQEGPVFGEALDEPLNFLGSDVWEADEPMPVLVREAHTAKGFSQIDTLDPEVWHDSSRLVEPTGAEWETLINCDPGLLVADRNVSPASLGFNKNANDVPRIWSWSDAVFLYYKRVCGASAVKNLEWIIRAGIVNIDTNIMVKMALRASGHGTIPLWGDRITLHPTDDPFFAILGSKNGAGIGFLLNQHKDVVTGLGVKKVNSITIWTYGEEALDISSTTTDDYPDHTLCLLFEIVPVASPNQIPPPTV
;
A
#
# COMPACT_ATOMS: atom_id res chain seq x y z
N MET A 1 -21.37 -20.45 -51.95
CA MET A 1 -21.22 -19.00 -51.71
C MET A 1 -22.60 -18.38 -51.52
N PRO A 2 -22.92 -17.85 -50.34
CA PRO A 2 -23.90 -16.78 -50.22
C PRO A 2 -23.24 -15.49 -49.68
N SER A 3 -23.67 -14.39 -50.25
CA SER A 3 -23.25 -13.01 -50.02
C SER A 3 -23.77 -12.46 -48.69
N LEU A 4 -22.87 -11.83 -47.91
CA LEU A 4 -23.21 -10.98 -46.77
C LEU A 4 -23.88 -9.68 -47.24
N PHE A 5 -25.07 -9.37 -46.71
CA PHE A 5 -25.56 -8.00 -46.58
C PHE A 5 -25.23 -7.51 -45.18
N GLY A 6 -24.30 -6.56 -45.06
CA GLY A 6 -23.99 -5.88 -43.81
C GLY A 6 -25.02 -4.77 -43.55
N ILE A 7 -25.73 -4.86 -42.43
CA ILE A 7 -26.50 -3.76 -41.86
C ILE A 7 -25.54 -2.95 -40.99
N VAL A 8 -25.26 -1.71 -41.39
CA VAL A 8 -24.50 -0.75 -40.56
C VAL A 8 -25.47 -0.11 -39.57
N ILE A 9 -25.38 -0.51 -38.30
CA ILE A 9 -26.10 0.14 -37.21
C ILE A 9 -25.21 1.28 -36.67
N SER A 10 -25.71 2.51 -36.74
CA SER A 10 -25.04 3.69 -36.20
C SER A 10 -24.92 3.62 -34.66
N LYS A 11 -23.77 4.08 -34.13
CA LYS A 11 -23.45 4.12 -32.68
C LYS A 11 -24.55 4.74 -31.81
N SER A 12 -25.39 5.61 -32.36
CA SER A 12 -26.48 6.26 -31.61
C SER A 12 -27.66 5.33 -31.29
N VAL A 13 -27.87 4.25 -32.06
CA VAL A 13 -28.96 3.28 -31.81
C VAL A 13 -28.54 2.26 -30.74
N MET A 14 -27.25 1.99 -30.62
CA MET A 14 -26.71 1.08 -29.61
C MET A 14 -26.80 1.66 -28.19
N LEU A 15 -26.66 3.00 -28.05
CA LEU A 15 -26.85 3.67 -26.75
C LEU A 15 -28.31 3.61 -26.25
N LEU A 16 -29.30 3.60 -27.16
CA LEU A 16 -30.72 3.54 -26.78
C LEU A 16 -31.15 2.14 -26.29
N PHE A 17 -30.51 1.08 -26.83
CA PHE A 17 -30.77 -0.31 -26.45
C PHE A 17 -30.15 -0.69 -25.10
N VAL A 18 -28.99 -0.10 -24.77
CA VAL A 18 -28.34 -0.31 -23.46
C VAL A 18 -29.11 0.42 -22.34
N TYR A 19 -29.74 1.57 -22.63
CA TYR A 19 -30.51 2.33 -21.65
C TYR A 19 -31.83 1.65 -21.24
N THR A 20 -32.44 0.86 -22.13
CA THR A 20 -33.72 0.17 -21.84
C THR A 20 -33.55 -1.15 -21.09
N ILE A 21 -32.40 -1.81 -21.20
CA ILE A 21 -32.15 -3.12 -20.55
C ILE A 21 -31.58 -2.96 -19.13
N LEU A 22 -30.84 -1.88 -18.84
CA LEU A 22 -30.20 -1.68 -17.52
C LEU A 22 -31.09 -0.99 -16.46
N LEU A 23 -32.21 -0.37 -16.84
CA LEU A 23 -33.13 0.30 -15.90
C LEU A 23 -34.43 -0.48 -15.61
N ALA A 24 -34.70 -1.56 -16.34
CA ALA A 24 -35.88 -2.40 -16.11
C ALA A 24 -35.94 -3.12 -14.74
N PRO A 25 -34.83 -3.44 -14.05
CA PRO A 25 -34.90 -4.09 -12.73
C PRO A 25 -35.15 -3.14 -11.55
N LEU A 26 -35.16 -1.82 -11.75
CA LEU A 26 -35.35 -0.83 -10.67
C LEU A 26 -36.81 -0.40 -10.46
N LEU A 27 -37.76 -0.97 -11.21
CA LEU A 27 -39.20 -0.62 -11.13
C LEU A 27 -40.13 -1.79 -10.79
N SER A 28 -39.62 -2.91 -10.27
CA SER A 28 -40.45 -3.99 -9.74
C SER A 28 -40.50 -3.96 -8.21
N PHE A 29 -41.14 -2.91 -7.67
CA PHE A 29 -41.72 -2.98 -6.33
C PHE A 29 -43.21 -3.26 -6.46
N THR A 30 -43.59 -4.45 -6.00
CA THR A 30 -44.96 -4.90 -5.81
C THR A 30 -45.72 -3.93 -4.94
N SER A 31 -46.91 -3.54 -5.39
CA SER A 31 -47.90 -2.82 -4.61
C SER A 31 -48.33 -3.66 -3.40
N ALA A 32 -48.01 -3.19 -2.19
CA ALA A 32 -48.74 -3.52 -0.98
C ALA A 32 -48.81 -2.28 -0.10
N GLU A 33 -50.01 -2.00 0.38
CA GLU A 33 -50.51 -0.77 1.01
C GLU A 33 -49.62 -0.22 2.14
N VAL A 34 -49.25 1.06 2.07
CA VAL A 34 -48.98 1.87 3.27
C VAL A 34 -49.57 3.28 3.09
N SER A 35 -50.38 3.63 4.07
CA SER A 35 -51.14 4.86 4.26
C SER A 35 -50.31 6.15 4.25
N HIS A 36 -50.94 7.23 3.79
CA HIS A 36 -50.47 8.61 3.70
C HIS A 36 -49.68 9.14 4.93
N ASN A 37 -48.51 9.74 4.67
CA ASN A 37 -47.92 10.75 5.54
C ASN A 37 -47.30 11.88 4.70
N PRO A 38 -47.85 13.11 4.70
CA PRO A 38 -47.39 14.20 3.82
C PRO A 38 -46.29 15.03 4.51
N ALA A 39 -45.05 14.52 4.57
CA ALA A 39 -43.90 15.32 5.02
C ALA A 39 -42.52 14.80 4.55
N ALA A 40 -42.45 13.98 3.49
CA ALA A 40 -41.16 13.52 2.96
C ALA A 40 -40.74 14.37 1.75
N LEU A 41 -39.55 14.97 1.84
CA LEU A 41 -38.92 15.69 0.72
C LEU A 41 -38.54 14.70 -0.41
N PRO A 42 -38.62 15.11 -1.69
CA PRO A 42 -38.24 14.27 -2.82
C PRO A 42 -36.80 13.75 -2.71
N ILE A 43 -36.57 12.50 -3.14
CA ILE A 43 -35.29 11.78 -3.04
C ILE A 43 -34.12 12.59 -3.65
N ASP A 44 -34.41 13.37 -4.68
CA ASP A 44 -33.46 14.22 -5.41
C ASP A 44 -32.90 15.35 -4.53
N GLN A 45 -33.70 15.85 -3.57
CA GLN A 45 -33.26 16.86 -2.60
C GLN A 45 -32.45 16.26 -1.45
N LEU A 46 -32.73 15.01 -1.06
CA LEU A 46 -31.95 14.26 -0.06
C LEU A 46 -30.53 13.97 -0.56
N VAL A 47 -30.38 13.59 -1.82
CA VAL A 47 -29.06 13.35 -2.46
C VAL A 47 -28.28 14.67 -2.60
N SER A 48 -28.94 15.77 -2.93
CA SER A 48 -28.32 17.09 -3.02
C SER A 48 -27.85 17.64 -1.65
N GLN A 49 -28.65 17.47 -0.59
CA GLN A 49 -28.25 17.86 0.76
C GLN A 49 -27.10 17.03 1.32
N ALA A 50 -27.10 15.71 1.09
CA ALA A 50 -26.01 14.83 1.53
C ALA A 50 -24.68 15.18 0.82
N ALA A 51 -24.72 15.53 -0.47
CA ALA A 51 -23.55 16.00 -1.21
C ALA A 51 -23.04 17.35 -0.69
N LYS A 52 -23.94 18.28 -0.37
CA LYS A 52 -23.60 19.62 0.13
C LYS A 52 -22.97 19.59 1.52
N ILE A 53 -23.53 18.80 2.45
CA ILE A 53 -22.98 18.62 3.81
C ILE A 53 -21.55 18.03 3.77
N LYS A 54 -21.25 17.17 2.80
CA LYS A 54 -19.93 16.54 2.66
C LYS A 54 -18.87 17.51 2.11
N VAL A 55 -19.27 18.45 1.25
CA VAL A 55 -18.39 19.48 0.67
C VAL A 55 -18.12 20.61 1.69
N ASP A 56 -19.12 20.98 2.48
CA ASP A 56 -18.98 22.04 3.49
C ASP A 56 -18.07 21.60 4.65
N ASN A 57 -18.16 20.33 5.08
CA ASN A 57 -17.27 19.76 6.09
C ASN A 57 -15.81 19.64 5.62
N PHE A 58 -15.60 19.34 4.34
CA PHE A 58 -14.26 19.27 3.75
C PHE A 58 -13.64 20.67 3.63
N THR A 59 -14.44 21.67 3.27
CA THR A 59 -13.98 23.07 3.14
C THR A 59 -13.65 23.68 4.50
N GLN A 60 -14.46 23.44 5.54
CA GLN A 60 -14.17 23.88 6.91
C GLN A 60 -12.88 23.26 7.47
N ALA A 61 -12.60 21.98 7.17
CA ALA A 61 -11.37 21.32 7.59
C ALA A 61 -10.11 21.96 6.96
N ILE A 62 -10.20 22.42 5.70
CA ILE A 62 -9.08 23.09 5.02
C ILE A 62 -8.91 24.53 5.50
N THR A 63 -10.00 25.28 5.71
CA THR A 63 -9.89 26.68 6.19
C THR A 63 -9.35 26.76 7.62
N SER A 64 -9.66 25.77 8.48
CA SER A 64 -9.07 25.63 9.82
C SER A 64 -7.55 25.43 9.80
N LEU A 65 -7.01 24.80 8.76
CA LEU A 65 -5.58 24.48 8.66
C LEU A 65 -4.73 25.69 8.25
N VAL A 66 -5.33 26.68 7.59
CA VAL A 66 -4.63 27.83 7.00
C VAL A 66 -4.55 29.05 7.96
N HIS A 67 -5.22 29.02 9.12
CA HIS A 67 -5.30 30.16 10.06
C HIS A 67 -4.54 29.99 11.39
N HIS A 68 -3.63 29.02 11.52
CA HIS A 68 -2.85 28.79 12.76
C HIS A 68 -1.34 28.97 12.63
N HIS A 69 -0.91 29.99 11.87
CA HIS A 69 0.44 30.53 11.97
C HIS A 69 0.41 32.00 12.43
N SER A 70 0.45 32.19 13.75
CA SER A 70 0.99 33.40 14.36
C SER A 70 1.31 33.17 15.85
N HIS A 71 2.60 33.29 16.17
CA HIS A 71 3.24 33.60 17.46
C HIS A 71 2.57 33.19 18.80
N ARG A 72 3.31 32.46 19.65
CA ARG A 72 3.74 32.96 20.98
C ARG A 72 4.71 32.06 21.75
N HIS A 73 5.51 32.74 22.56
CA HIS A 73 6.58 32.28 23.45
C HIS A 73 6.08 31.87 24.86
N ASN A 74 6.91 31.01 25.48
CA ASN A 74 7.29 30.87 26.90
C ASN A 74 6.42 30.15 27.94
N ASN A 75 7.14 29.22 28.61
CA ASN A 75 7.15 28.80 30.03
C ASN A 75 5.85 28.42 30.73
N ASP A 76 5.75 27.17 31.16
CA ASP A 76 5.68 26.84 32.59
C ASP A 76 5.92 25.35 32.88
N ARG A 77 6.59 25.09 34.02
CA ARG A 77 6.91 23.77 34.57
C ARG A 77 5.77 23.26 35.48
N HIS A 78 5.70 21.93 35.55
CA HIS A 78 5.00 21.08 36.52
C HIS A 78 3.48 20.88 36.32
N ASN A 79 3.12 19.70 35.79
CA ASN A 79 2.25 18.74 36.49
C ASN A 79 2.28 17.37 35.78
N HIS A 80 2.49 16.32 36.57
CA HIS A 80 2.42 14.92 36.15
C HIS A 80 0.96 14.52 35.90
N ALA A 81 0.56 14.58 34.64
CA ALA A 81 -0.48 13.76 34.05
C ALA A 81 -0.05 13.54 32.60
N PHE A 82 0.08 12.29 32.16
CA PHE A 82 0.39 11.96 30.77
C PHE A 82 -0.75 12.46 29.87
N ASN A 83 -0.63 13.72 29.45
CA ASN A 83 -1.58 14.35 28.57
C ASN A 83 -1.18 13.99 27.14
N ILE A 84 -1.83 12.95 26.60
CA ILE A 84 -1.73 12.48 25.21
C ILE A 84 -2.11 13.61 24.21
N SER A 85 -2.59 14.76 24.69
CA SER A 85 -3.33 15.76 23.90
C SER A 85 -2.51 16.82 23.18
N ALA A 86 -1.17 16.83 23.19
CA ALA A 86 -0.46 17.95 22.57
C ALA A 86 -0.19 17.79 21.06
N ARG A 87 -0.29 16.59 20.46
CA ARG A 87 -0.12 16.37 18.99
C ARG A 87 -0.52 14.98 18.45
N ALA A 88 -1.09 14.09 19.26
CA ALA A 88 -1.64 12.81 18.80
C ALA A 88 -3.06 13.05 18.28
N ASP A 89 -3.29 13.01 16.97
CA ASP A 89 -4.64 13.04 16.40
C ASP A 89 -5.29 11.65 16.58
N PRO A 90 -6.19 11.47 17.57
CA PRO A 90 -6.77 10.16 17.86
C PRO A 90 -7.65 9.67 16.70
N VAL A 91 -8.19 10.60 15.90
CA VAL A 91 -9.00 10.27 14.72
C VAL A 91 -8.09 9.70 13.63
N LEU A 92 -6.93 10.31 13.39
CA LEU A 92 -5.95 9.78 12.45
C LEU A 92 -5.48 8.39 12.88
N TYR A 93 -5.14 8.19 14.16
CA TYR A 93 -4.72 6.88 14.66
C TYR A 93 -5.80 5.82 14.48
N ALA A 94 -7.03 6.10 14.91
CA ALA A 94 -8.16 5.18 14.76
C ALA A 94 -8.42 4.84 13.28
N ALA A 95 -8.30 5.81 12.37
CA ALA A 95 -8.42 5.58 10.93
C ALA A 95 -7.32 4.63 10.41
N ARG A 96 -6.09 4.73 10.94
CA ARG A 96 -4.98 3.83 10.57
C ARG A 96 -5.11 2.45 11.16
N VAL A 97 -5.58 2.33 12.40
CA VAL A 97 -5.97 1.05 12.99
C VAL A 97 -7.03 0.37 12.11
N LEU A 98 -8.09 1.08 11.72
CA LEU A 98 -9.16 0.52 10.88
C LEU A 98 -8.62 0.03 9.53
N LYS A 99 -7.80 0.85 8.86
CA LYS A 99 -7.16 0.48 7.60
C LYS A 99 -6.26 -0.74 7.76
N GLY A 100 -5.44 -0.80 8.81
CA GLY A 100 -4.57 -1.94 9.08
C GLY A 100 -5.34 -3.23 9.33
N ARG A 101 -6.44 -3.15 10.10
CA ARG A 101 -7.35 -4.29 10.32
C ARG A 101 -7.96 -4.79 9.01
N GLN A 102 -8.42 -3.88 8.15
CA GLN A 102 -8.96 -4.23 6.83
C GLN A 102 -7.92 -4.92 5.94
N LEU A 103 -6.70 -4.39 5.89
CA LEU A 103 -5.58 -5.00 5.16
C LEU A 103 -5.28 -6.40 5.69
N TYR A 104 -5.16 -6.54 7.01
CA TYR A 104 -4.87 -7.81 7.68
C TYR A 104 -5.96 -8.88 7.47
N CYS A 105 -7.23 -8.50 7.52
CA CYS A 105 -8.33 -9.41 7.20
C CYS A 105 -8.25 -9.86 5.74
N THR A 106 -8.01 -8.92 4.81
CA THR A 106 -7.90 -9.22 3.39
C THR A 106 -6.72 -10.13 3.07
N MET A 107 -5.60 -10.04 3.81
CA MET A 107 -4.45 -10.93 3.63
C MET A 107 -4.82 -12.41 3.82
N GLN A 108 -5.81 -12.67 4.66
CA GLN A 108 -6.28 -14.02 4.99
C GLN A 108 -7.33 -14.54 4.02
N ASP A 109 -7.85 -13.70 3.14
CA ASP A 109 -8.80 -14.12 2.11
C ASP A 109 -8.08 -14.80 0.95
N SER A 110 -8.76 -15.77 0.31
CA SER A 110 -8.34 -16.30 -0.97
C SER A 110 -8.32 -15.22 -2.05
N LEU A 111 -7.62 -15.47 -3.15
CA LEU A 111 -7.61 -14.57 -4.31
C LEU A 111 -9.05 -14.32 -4.80
N ALA A 112 -9.85 -15.37 -4.96
CA ALA A 112 -11.24 -15.25 -5.42
C ALA A 112 -12.10 -14.37 -4.51
N LEU A 113 -12.02 -14.55 -3.19
CA LEU A 113 -12.78 -13.74 -2.23
C LEU A 113 -12.28 -12.29 -2.21
N THR A 114 -10.97 -12.06 -2.30
CA THR A 114 -10.38 -10.73 -2.38
C THR A 114 -10.88 -9.99 -3.64
N THR A 115 -10.84 -10.66 -4.80
CA THR A 115 -11.35 -10.14 -6.07
C THR A 115 -12.85 -9.82 -5.99
N GLN A 116 -13.66 -10.69 -5.36
CA GLN A 116 -15.08 -10.43 -5.15
C GLN A 116 -15.32 -9.19 -4.27
N LYS A 117 -14.60 -9.06 -3.14
CA LYS A 117 -14.71 -7.91 -2.23
C LYS A 117 -14.31 -6.60 -2.91
N ASN A 118 -13.40 -6.66 -3.88
CA ASN A 118 -12.98 -5.51 -4.67
C ASN A 118 -13.84 -5.26 -5.93
N GLY A 119 -14.99 -5.92 -6.05
CA GLY A 119 -15.90 -5.74 -7.19
C GLY A 119 -15.31 -6.21 -8.52
N GLY A 120 -14.40 -7.18 -8.49
CA GLY A 120 -13.70 -7.70 -9.68
C GLY A 120 -12.52 -6.86 -10.15
N VAL A 121 -12.19 -5.77 -9.44
CA VAL A 121 -11.13 -4.83 -9.83
C VAL A 121 -9.91 -5.02 -8.93
N SER A 122 -8.71 -5.08 -9.53
CA SER A 122 -7.48 -5.05 -8.74
C SER A 122 -7.25 -3.65 -8.17
N GLN A 123 -6.78 -3.57 -6.92
CA GLN A 123 -6.45 -2.28 -6.31
C GLN A 123 -5.10 -1.71 -6.79
N GLU A 124 -4.30 -2.53 -7.48
CA GLU A 124 -3.01 -2.19 -8.10
C GLU A 124 -2.81 -2.93 -9.44
N ALA A 125 -1.70 -2.69 -10.14
CA ALA A 125 -1.50 -3.18 -11.50
C ALA A 125 -1.35 -4.71 -11.52
N LEU A 126 -2.16 -5.38 -12.34
CA LEU A 126 -2.05 -6.82 -12.56
C LEU A 126 -0.97 -7.14 -13.59
N ILE A 127 0.28 -6.84 -13.26
CA ILE A 127 1.43 -7.17 -14.09
C ILE A 127 2.11 -8.37 -13.46
N TYR A 128 2.06 -9.51 -14.16
CA TYR A 128 2.64 -10.77 -13.67
C TYR A 128 3.96 -11.14 -14.34
N ASP A 129 4.28 -10.50 -15.47
CA ASP A 129 5.51 -10.73 -16.23
C ASP A 129 6.53 -9.61 -15.94
N PRO A 130 7.67 -9.90 -15.29
CA PRO A 130 8.74 -8.93 -15.08
C PRO A 130 9.33 -8.35 -16.37
N GLY A 131 9.14 -8.98 -17.53
CA GLY A 131 9.53 -8.44 -18.84
C GLY A 131 8.81 -7.12 -19.18
N ASN A 132 7.62 -6.91 -18.61
CA ASN A 132 6.81 -5.71 -18.88
C ASN A 132 7.34 -4.43 -18.22
N LEU A 133 8.26 -4.55 -17.24
CA LEU A 133 8.88 -3.39 -16.59
C LEU A 133 9.57 -2.47 -17.62
N TYR A 134 10.35 -3.05 -18.54
CA TYR A 134 11.06 -2.30 -19.57
C TYR A 134 10.11 -1.57 -20.53
N THR A 135 9.03 -2.25 -20.94
CA THR A 135 8.02 -1.66 -21.83
C THR A 135 7.27 -0.51 -21.16
N GLU A 136 7.11 -0.56 -19.84
CA GLU A 136 6.48 0.51 -19.06
C GLU A 136 7.43 1.67 -18.73
N GLY A 137 8.67 1.68 -19.21
CA GLY A 137 9.59 2.79 -18.99
C GLY A 137 10.49 2.64 -17.76
N PHE A 138 10.43 1.51 -17.07
CA PHE A 138 11.38 1.19 -15.99
C PHE A 138 12.74 0.82 -16.56
N ARG A 139 13.78 1.19 -15.83
CA ARG A 139 15.17 0.83 -16.11
C ARG A 139 15.74 0.18 -14.87
N THR A 140 16.19 -1.06 -15.04
CA THR A 140 16.78 -1.87 -13.99
C THR A 140 18.29 -1.65 -13.93
N TYR A 141 18.77 -1.40 -12.73
CA TYR A 141 20.16 -1.41 -12.34
C TYR A 141 20.31 -2.54 -11.31
N VAL A 142 20.97 -3.62 -11.72
CA VAL A 142 21.29 -4.74 -10.83
C VAL A 142 22.71 -4.52 -10.37
N LEU A 143 22.88 -4.24 -9.08
CA LEU A 143 24.16 -4.01 -8.43
C LEU A 143 24.45 -5.18 -7.51
N LYS A 144 25.73 -5.53 -7.35
CA LYS A 144 26.11 -6.42 -6.26
C LYS A 144 26.09 -5.63 -4.96
N ALA A 145 25.71 -6.29 -3.87
CA ALA A 145 25.62 -5.63 -2.57
C ALA A 145 26.96 -5.06 -2.07
N ASP A 146 28.10 -5.60 -2.55
CA ASP A 146 29.46 -5.21 -2.21
C ASP A 146 30.07 -4.11 -3.11
N ASP A 147 29.33 -3.61 -4.11
CA ASP A 147 29.78 -2.50 -4.94
C ASP A 147 29.90 -1.21 -4.09
N GLN A 148 30.79 -0.28 -4.45
CA GLN A 148 30.98 1.01 -3.74
C GLN A 148 29.71 1.89 -3.71
N GLU A 149 28.67 1.52 -4.46
CA GLU A 149 27.32 2.12 -4.46
C GLU A 149 26.29 1.25 -3.72
N GLY A 150 26.75 0.39 -2.80
CA GLY A 150 25.93 -0.54 -2.03
C GLY A 150 24.79 0.12 -1.23
N PRO A 151 23.96 -0.69 -0.55
CA PRO A 151 22.75 -0.22 0.12
C PRO A 151 23.03 0.97 1.07
N VAL A 152 22.14 1.96 1.08
CA VAL A 152 22.31 3.21 1.85
C VAL A 152 22.37 2.96 3.37
N PHE A 153 21.88 1.80 3.80
CA PHE A 153 21.66 1.45 5.20
C PHE A 153 22.93 1.27 6.05
N GLY A 154 24.08 1.00 5.42
CA GLY A 154 25.32 0.71 6.13
C GLY A 154 25.16 -0.35 7.25
N GLU A 155 25.81 -0.12 8.38
CA GLU A 155 25.83 -1.02 9.55
C GLU A 155 24.45 -1.17 10.23
N ALA A 156 23.45 -0.34 9.89
CA ALA A 156 22.12 -0.34 10.54
C ALA A 156 21.34 -1.65 10.37
N LEU A 157 21.75 -2.49 9.41
CA LEU A 157 21.12 -3.76 9.10
C LEU A 157 21.95 -4.97 9.48
N ASP A 158 23.19 -4.82 9.94
CA ASP A 158 24.07 -5.96 10.23
C ASP A 158 23.47 -6.87 11.30
N GLU A 159 23.07 -6.33 12.45
CA GLU A 159 22.45 -7.14 13.50
C GLU A 159 21.09 -7.76 13.07
N PRO A 160 20.17 -7.02 12.40
CA PRO A 160 18.97 -7.61 11.82
C PRO A 160 19.22 -8.73 10.81
N LEU A 161 20.17 -8.56 9.90
CA LEU A 161 20.45 -9.52 8.84
C LEU A 161 21.10 -10.79 9.42
N ASN A 162 22.04 -10.62 10.35
CA ASN A 162 22.65 -11.73 11.09
C ASN A 162 21.61 -12.51 11.88
N PHE A 163 20.66 -11.80 12.54
CA PHE A 163 19.56 -12.46 13.26
C PHE A 163 18.68 -13.33 12.34
N LEU A 164 18.48 -12.90 11.09
CA LEU A 164 17.70 -13.65 10.11
C LEU A 164 18.48 -14.81 9.47
N GLY A 165 19.71 -15.08 9.90
CA GLY A 165 20.58 -16.09 9.29
C GLY A 165 20.98 -15.72 7.85
N SER A 166 20.83 -14.45 7.51
CA SER A 166 21.30 -13.90 6.25
C SER A 166 22.67 -13.31 6.52
N ASP A 167 23.72 -14.13 6.46
CA ASP A 167 25.10 -13.63 6.31
C ASP A 167 25.20 -12.98 4.93
N VAL A 168 24.58 -11.80 4.77
CA VAL A 168 24.51 -11.01 3.54
C VAL A 168 25.91 -10.69 3.02
N TRP A 169 26.90 -10.74 3.92
CA TRP A 169 28.25 -10.26 3.69
C TRP A 169 29.32 -11.36 3.67
N GLU A 170 29.02 -12.58 4.15
CA GLU A 170 30.03 -13.63 4.36
C GLU A 170 29.57 -15.02 3.86
N ALA A 171 29.29 -15.22 2.56
CA ALA A 171 29.44 -16.55 1.93
C ALA A 171 29.21 -16.54 0.41
N ASP A 172 29.87 -17.49 -0.24
CA ASP A 172 29.69 -17.91 -1.62
C ASP A 172 28.21 -18.07 -2.03
N GLU A 173 27.94 -17.80 -3.31
CA GLU A 173 26.63 -17.64 -3.97
C GLU A 173 25.40 -18.46 -3.51
N PRO A 174 24.17 -17.94 -3.72
CA PRO A 174 23.87 -16.67 -4.38
C PRO A 174 23.82 -15.49 -3.41
N MET A 175 24.68 -14.49 -3.66
CA MET A 175 24.70 -13.25 -2.89
C MET A 175 23.37 -12.50 -3.01
N PRO A 176 22.97 -11.74 -1.97
CA PRO A 176 21.87 -10.81 -2.07
C PRO A 176 22.06 -9.83 -3.23
N VAL A 177 20.97 -9.56 -3.95
CA VAL A 177 20.97 -8.72 -5.15
C VAL A 177 20.33 -7.39 -4.82
N LEU A 178 21.06 -6.29 -5.05
CA LEU A 178 20.49 -4.95 -4.97
C LEU A 178 19.85 -4.63 -6.32
N VAL A 179 18.53 -4.50 -6.34
CA VAL A 179 17.77 -4.08 -7.52
C VAL A 179 17.30 -2.67 -7.30
N ARG A 180 17.80 -1.75 -8.14
CA ARG A 180 17.24 -0.42 -8.29
C ARG A 180 16.50 -0.37 -9.62
N GLU A 181 15.23 0.01 -9.60
CA GLU A 181 14.60 0.46 -10.84
C GLU A 181 14.00 1.83 -10.72
N ALA A 182 14.14 2.58 -11.80
CA ALA A 182 13.62 3.93 -11.92
C ALA A 182 12.81 4.11 -13.20
N HIS A 183 11.69 4.81 -13.09
CA HIS A 183 10.82 5.16 -14.22
C HIS A 183 11.37 6.43 -14.91
N THR A 184 12.47 6.25 -15.65
CA THR A 184 13.30 7.33 -16.22
C THR A 184 13.16 7.47 -17.72
N ALA A 185 12.47 6.55 -18.39
CA ALA A 185 12.25 6.61 -19.82
C ALA A 185 10.76 6.73 -20.14
N LYS A 186 10.45 7.35 -21.28
CA LYS A 186 9.12 7.25 -21.86
C LYS A 186 8.82 5.78 -22.14
N GLY A 187 7.68 5.32 -21.62
CA GLY A 187 7.21 3.95 -21.75
C GLY A 187 5.98 3.87 -22.62
N PHE A 188 5.70 2.67 -23.11
CA PHE A 188 4.40 2.30 -23.64
C PHE A 188 3.66 1.53 -22.54
N SER A 189 2.83 2.24 -21.78
CA SER A 189 1.94 1.61 -20.81
C SER A 189 0.77 1.00 -21.57
N GLN A 190 0.53 -0.29 -21.38
CA GLN A 190 -0.69 -0.93 -21.90
C GLN A 190 -1.91 -0.44 -21.12
N ILE A 191 -3.07 -0.38 -21.77
CA ILE A 191 -4.35 -0.09 -21.12
C ILE A 191 -4.88 -1.38 -20.49
N ASP A 192 -5.24 -1.33 -19.21
CA ASP A 192 -5.93 -2.44 -18.53
C ASP A 192 -7.33 -2.61 -19.13
N THR A 193 -7.44 -3.49 -20.12
CA THR A 193 -8.72 -4.02 -20.57
C THR A 193 -8.82 -5.46 -20.09
N LEU A 194 -9.95 -5.87 -19.49
CA LEU A 194 -10.17 -7.26 -19.06
C LEU A 194 -10.33 -8.23 -20.25
N ASP A 195 -10.18 -7.75 -21.49
CA ASP A 195 -10.43 -8.48 -22.72
C ASP A 195 -9.10 -8.82 -23.42
N PRO A 196 -8.61 -10.08 -23.32
CA PRO A 196 -7.35 -10.58 -23.92
C PRO A 196 -7.10 -10.16 -25.37
N GLU A 197 -8.14 -9.95 -26.18
CA GLU A 197 -8.02 -9.58 -27.58
C GLU A 197 -7.69 -8.09 -27.79
N VAL A 198 -7.97 -7.23 -26.80
CA VAL A 198 -7.70 -5.78 -26.83
C VAL A 198 -6.33 -5.42 -26.22
N TRP A 199 -5.68 -6.37 -25.53
CA TRP A 199 -4.37 -6.18 -24.87
C TRP A 199 -3.24 -5.82 -25.82
N HIS A 200 -3.36 -6.19 -27.09
CA HIS A 200 -2.26 -6.07 -28.04
C HIS A 200 -2.21 -4.74 -28.79
N ASP A 201 -3.27 -3.92 -28.78
CA ASP A 201 -3.38 -2.73 -29.67
C ASP A 201 -3.56 -1.39 -28.95
N SER A 202 -3.62 -1.39 -27.61
CA SER A 202 -3.88 -0.17 -26.83
C SER A 202 -2.70 0.18 -25.91
N SER A 203 -1.62 0.69 -26.50
CA SER A 203 -0.50 1.29 -25.78
C SER A 203 -0.64 2.81 -25.69
N ARG A 204 -0.51 3.39 -24.49
CA ARG A 204 -0.35 4.85 -24.30
C ARG A 204 1.11 5.19 -24.02
N LEU A 205 1.54 6.33 -24.55
CA LEU A 205 2.82 6.91 -24.16
C LEU A 205 2.68 7.45 -22.72
N VAL A 206 3.57 7.04 -21.83
CA VAL A 206 3.65 7.55 -20.46
C VAL A 206 4.95 8.32 -20.27
N GLU A 207 4.86 9.47 -19.61
CA GLU A 207 6.03 10.29 -19.29
C GLU A 207 6.78 9.71 -18.09
N PRO A 208 8.13 9.78 -18.07
CA PRO A 208 8.91 9.31 -16.94
C PRO A 208 8.52 10.08 -15.69
N THR A 209 8.22 9.33 -14.63
CA THR A 209 7.77 9.90 -13.35
C THR A 209 8.94 10.23 -12.44
N GLY A 210 10.12 9.68 -12.73
CA GLY A 210 11.28 9.72 -11.84
C GLY A 210 11.12 8.88 -10.59
N ALA A 211 10.05 8.07 -10.49
CA ALA A 211 9.89 7.13 -9.39
C ALA A 211 11.07 6.15 -9.35
N GLU A 212 11.49 5.79 -8.15
CA GLU A 212 12.66 4.96 -7.90
C GLU A 212 12.34 4.00 -6.75
N TRP A 213 12.63 2.72 -6.94
CA TRP A 213 12.53 1.72 -5.89
C TRP A 213 13.81 0.90 -5.87
N GLU A 214 14.54 1.04 -4.78
CA GLU A 214 15.74 0.29 -4.47
C GLU A 214 15.42 -0.76 -3.41
N THR A 215 15.79 -2.00 -3.70
CA THR A 215 15.47 -3.13 -2.83
C THR A 215 16.58 -4.16 -2.86
N LEU A 216 17.09 -4.53 -1.68
CA LEU A 216 17.94 -5.71 -1.51
C LEU A 216 17.05 -6.95 -1.48
N ILE A 217 17.45 -7.97 -2.24
CA ILE A 217 16.71 -9.23 -2.36
C ILE A 217 17.61 -10.38 -1.97
N ASN A 218 17.18 -11.17 -1.00
CA ASN A 218 17.76 -12.49 -0.73
C ASN A 218 16.67 -13.56 -0.83
N CYS A 219 16.83 -14.51 -1.75
CA CYS A 219 15.80 -15.53 -2.01
C CYS A 219 15.74 -16.63 -0.95
N ASP A 220 16.82 -16.82 -0.19
CA ASP A 220 16.94 -17.76 0.92
C ASP A 220 17.70 -17.05 2.05
N PRO A 221 17.00 -16.53 3.09
CA PRO A 221 15.77 -17.08 3.68
C PRO A 221 14.46 -16.42 3.19
N GLY A 222 14.46 -15.74 2.05
CA GLY A 222 13.26 -15.08 1.53
C GLY A 222 13.02 -13.71 2.17
N LEU A 223 13.96 -12.81 1.94
CA LEU A 223 14.05 -11.47 2.49
C LEU A 223 13.97 -10.40 1.39
N LEU A 224 13.22 -9.34 1.68
CA LEU A 224 13.25 -8.06 0.96
C LEU A 224 13.66 -6.94 1.92
N VAL A 225 14.59 -6.08 1.52
CA VAL A 225 14.91 -4.84 2.25
C VAL A 225 14.60 -3.66 1.35
N ALA A 226 13.56 -2.91 1.69
CA ALA A 226 13.18 -1.70 0.98
C ALA A 226 14.08 -0.54 1.42
N ASP A 227 14.87 -0.03 0.46
CA ASP A 227 15.82 1.07 0.68
C ASP A 227 15.24 2.42 0.31
N ARG A 228 15.85 3.07 -0.67
CA ARG A 228 15.41 4.29 -1.29
C ARG A 228 14.17 4.03 -2.13
N ASN A 229 13.03 4.49 -1.62
CA ASN A 229 11.74 4.31 -2.27
C ASN A 229 11.03 5.65 -2.45
N VAL A 230 10.98 6.10 -3.70
CA VAL A 230 10.35 7.34 -4.13
C VAL A 230 9.22 6.98 -5.11
N SER A 231 7.98 7.21 -4.68
CA SER A 231 6.81 6.98 -5.52
C SER A 231 6.57 8.11 -6.52
N PRO A 232 5.82 7.88 -7.62
CA PRO A 232 5.36 8.97 -8.48
C PRO A 232 4.59 10.05 -7.70
N ALA A 233 3.75 9.64 -6.74
CA ALA A 233 2.94 10.55 -5.94
C ALA A 233 3.80 11.50 -5.08
N SER A 234 4.93 11.03 -4.53
CA SER A 234 5.86 11.88 -3.78
C SER A 234 6.58 12.90 -4.65
N LEU A 235 6.63 12.69 -5.97
CA LEU A 235 7.19 13.61 -6.96
C LEU A 235 6.11 14.54 -7.57
N GLY A 236 4.88 14.51 -7.04
CA GLY A 236 3.80 15.40 -7.46
C GLY A 236 2.96 14.88 -8.63
N PHE A 237 3.16 13.64 -9.08
CA PHE A 237 2.32 13.06 -10.13
C PHE A 237 0.91 12.74 -9.63
N ASN A 238 -0.08 13.00 -10.48
CA ASN A 238 -1.48 12.70 -10.20
C ASN A 238 -1.86 11.31 -10.75
N LYS A 239 -2.24 10.37 -9.88
CA LYS A 239 -2.64 9.00 -10.27
C LYS A 239 -3.79 8.96 -11.29
N ASN A 240 -4.63 10.01 -11.31
CA ASN A 240 -5.80 10.08 -12.20
C ASN A 240 -5.50 10.71 -13.57
N ALA A 241 -4.25 11.08 -13.84
CA ALA A 241 -3.89 11.62 -15.14
C ALA A 241 -3.83 10.52 -16.23
N ASN A 242 -4.05 10.91 -17.48
CA ASN A 242 -4.17 9.99 -18.61
C ASN A 242 -2.85 9.38 -19.05
N ASP A 243 -1.72 9.79 -18.49
CA ASP A 243 -0.34 9.48 -18.86
C ASP A 243 0.47 8.87 -17.69
N VAL A 244 -0.24 8.27 -16.73
CA VAL A 244 0.34 7.65 -15.53
C VAL A 244 0.84 6.22 -15.83
N PRO A 245 2.02 5.79 -15.35
CA PRO A 245 2.43 4.37 -15.45
C PRO A 245 1.47 3.47 -14.66
N ARG A 246 1.28 2.22 -15.09
CA ARG A 246 0.46 1.25 -14.33
C ARG A 246 1.11 0.94 -12.99
N ILE A 247 2.43 0.70 -13.00
CA ILE A 247 3.21 0.50 -11.79
C ILE A 247 3.33 1.84 -11.07
N TRP A 248 2.49 2.03 -10.07
CA TRP A 248 2.36 3.26 -9.29
C TRP A 248 2.84 3.09 -7.86
N SER A 249 2.76 1.87 -7.35
CA SER A 249 3.04 1.48 -5.97
C SER A 249 4.35 0.71 -5.87
N TRP A 250 4.96 0.79 -4.68
CA TRP A 250 6.12 -0.03 -4.34
C TRP A 250 5.79 -1.53 -4.36
N SER A 251 4.58 -1.93 -3.95
CA SER A 251 4.14 -3.32 -3.89
C SER A 251 4.15 -4.02 -5.24
N ASP A 252 3.65 -3.39 -6.30
CA ASP A 252 3.70 -3.93 -7.66
C ASP A 252 5.13 -4.08 -8.16
N ALA A 253 5.91 -3.01 -8.01
CA ALA A 253 7.28 -2.98 -8.47
C ALA A 253 8.12 -4.07 -7.79
N VAL A 254 8.09 -4.12 -6.45
CA VAL A 254 8.91 -5.04 -5.68
C VAL A 254 8.50 -6.51 -5.88
N PHE A 255 7.22 -6.79 -6.10
CA PHE A 255 6.77 -8.14 -6.47
C PHE A 255 7.44 -8.60 -7.76
N LEU A 256 7.45 -7.76 -8.78
CA LEU A 256 8.08 -8.06 -10.06
C LEU A 256 9.59 -8.26 -9.93
N TYR A 257 10.25 -7.49 -9.06
CA TYR A 257 11.70 -7.63 -8.81
C TYR A 257 11.99 -8.96 -8.13
N TYR A 258 11.24 -9.26 -7.06
CA TYR A 258 11.38 -10.50 -6.32
C TYR A 258 11.12 -11.71 -7.20
N LYS A 259 10.07 -11.66 -8.03
CA LYS A 259 9.76 -12.71 -9.00
C LYS A 259 10.83 -12.88 -10.07
N ARG A 260 11.43 -11.79 -10.54
CA ARG A 260 12.53 -11.84 -11.52
C ARG A 260 13.78 -12.48 -10.92
N VAL A 261 14.17 -12.06 -9.72
CA VAL A 261 15.42 -12.49 -9.06
C VAL A 261 15.30 -13.92 -8.52
N CYS A 262 14.22 -14.24 -7.81
CA CYS A 262 14.06 -15.55 -7.17
C CYS A 262 13.38 -16.59 -8.07
N GLY A 263 12.73 -16.16 -9.16
CA GLY A 263 11.98 -17.03 -10.04
C GLY A 263 10.60 -17.41 -9.49
N ALA A 264 9.71 -17.82 -10.41
CA ALA A 264 8.29 -18.02 -10.12
C ALA A 264 7.98 -19.14 -9.11
N SER A 265 8.89 -20.08 -8.87
CA SER A 265 8.69 -21.17 -7.89
C SER A 265 9.12 -20.77 -6.47
N ALA A 266 10.05 -19.82 -6.32
CA ALA A 266 10.58 -19.40 -5.02
C ALA A 266 9.93 -18.12 -4.47
N VAL A 267 9.10 -17.41 -5.25
CA VAL A 267 8.36 -16.24 -4.75
C VAL A 267 7.51 -16.52 -3.50
N LYS A 268 7.03 -17.75 -3.34
CA LYS A 268 6.27 -18.19 -2.15
C LYS A 268 7.12 -18.29 -0.88
N ASN A 269 8.45 -18.24 -1.00
CA ASN A 269 9.38 -18.34 0.12
C ASN A 269 9.61 -16.99 0.80
N LEU A 270 8.95 -15.90 0.36
CA LEU A 270 9.02 -14.62 1.06
C LEU A 270 8.51 -14.76 2.50
N GLU A 271 9.39 -14.49 3.45
CA GLU A 271 9.16 -14.59 4.89
C GLU A 271 9.46 -13.27 5.62
N TRP A 272 10.35 -12.44 5.08
CA TRP A 272 10.83 -11.25 5.77
C TRP A 272 10.80 -10.01 4.87
N ILE A 273 10.28 -8.91 5.38
CA ILE A 273 10.40 -7.60 4.74
C ILE A 273 10.93 -6.57 5.74
N ILE A 274 12.03 -5.93 5.40
CA ILE A 274 12.56 -4.78 6.13
C ILE A 274 12.18 -3.50 5.38
N ARG A 275 11.65 -2.52 6.11
CA ARG A 275 11.54 -1.11 5.68
C ARG A 275 12.60 -0.35 6.46
N ALA A 276 13.73 -0.08 5.84
CA ALA A 276 14.83 0.63 6.48
C ALA A 276 14.82 2.11 6.07
N GLY A 277 15.47 2.97 6.86
CA GLY A 277 15.68 4.35 6.42
C GLY A 277 14.42 5.23 6.40
N ILE A 278 13.39 4.95 7.23
CA ILE A 278 12.04 5.50 7.00
C ILE A 278 11.98 7.02 7.28
N VAL A 279 11.88 7.81 6.20
CA VAL A 279 11.62 9.27 6.29
C VAL A 279 10.17 9.68 6.15
N ASN A 280 9.30 8.74 5.81
CA ASN A 280 7.91 9.05 5.54
C ASN A 280 7.22 9.56 6.82
N ILE A 281 6.85 10.84 6.85
CA ILE A 281 6.28 11.53 8.02
C ILE A 281 5.06 10.78 8.58
N ASP A 282 4.16 10.32 7.71
CA ASP A 282 2.96 9.57 8.11
C ASP A 282 3.31 8.29 8.88
N THR A 283 4.28 7.53 8.38
CA THR A 283 4.73 6.30 9.03
C THR A 283 5.43 6.60 10.36
N ASN A 284 6.30 7.59 10.39
CA ASN A 284 6.98 8.03 11.61
C ASN A 284 5.99 8.45 12.71
N ILE A 285 4.98 9.25 12.37
CA ILE A 285 3.93 9.64 13.32
C ILE A 285 3.18 8.41 13.82
N MET A 286 2.79 7.48 12.93
CA MET A 286 2.06 6.28 13.34
C MET A 286 2.85 5.36 14.26
N VAL A 287 4.15 5.17 14.00
CA VAL A 287 5.01 4.37 14.90
C VAL A 287 5.11 5.02 16.27
N LYS A 288 5.33 6.34 16.37
CA LYS A 288 5.35 7.05 17.65
C LYS A 288 4.05 6.89 18.42
N MET A 289 2.91 7.05 17.74
CA MET A 289 1.60 6.90 18.37
C MET A 289 1.34 5.47 18.84
N ALA A 290 1.69 4.47 18.02
CA ALA A 290 1.55 3.05 18.35
C ALA A 290 2.41 2.65 19.56
N LEU A 291 3.65 3.09 19.60
CA LEU A 291 4.57 2.81 20.71
C LEU A 291 4.11 3.48 22.01
N ARG A 292 3.69 4.75 21.97
CA ARG A 292 3.11 5.44 23.14
C ARG A 292 1.83 4.75 23.63
N ALA A 293 0.96 4.33 22.72
CA ALA A 293 -0.25 3.58 23.06
C ALA A 293 0.06 2.22 23.71
N SER A 294 1.24 1.66 23.43
CA SER A 294 1.75 0.42 24.04
C SER A 294 2.56 0.68 25.33
N GLY A 295 2.67 1.93 25.78
CA GLY A 295 3.43 2.29 26.99
C GLY A 295 4.93 2.49 26.80
N HIS A 296 5.42 2.53 25.55
CA HIS A 296 6.83 2.79 25.26
C HIS A 296 7.12 4.28 25.10
N GLY A 297 8.19 4.74 25.77
CA GLY A 297 8.68 6.11 25.69
C GLY A 297 9.80 6.33 24.67
N THR A 298 10.32 5.25 24.06
CA THR A 298 11.45 5.31 23.12
C THR A 298 11.23 4.41 21.90
N ILE A 299 11.97 4.68 20.83
CA ILE A 299 12.27 3.70 19.78
C ILE A 299 13.65 3.12 20.11
N PRO A 300 13.76 1.85 20.48
CA PRO A 300 15.00 1.24 20.94
C PRO A 300 15.97 0.94 19.80
N LEU A 301 17.25 0.73 20.14
CA LEU A 301 18.22 0.09 19.27
C LEU A 301 17.85 -1.39 19.03
N TRP A 302 18.48 -2.06 18.07
CA TRP A 302 18.12 -3.44 17.69
C TRP A 302 18.16 -4.44 18.85
N GLY A 303 19.15 -4.34 19.74
CA GLY A 303 19.26 -5.20 20.93
C GLY A 303 18.02 -5.19 21.82
N ASP A 304 17.33 -4.06 21.91
CA ASP A 304 16.13 -3.84 22.73
C ASP A 304 14.85 -3.66 21.89
N ARG A 305 14.88 -4.07 20.61
CA ARG A 305 13.78 -3.90 19.64
C ARG A 305 12.41 -4.31 20.18
N ILE A 306 11.38 -3.60 19.76
CA ILE A 306 10.00 -3.87 20.16
C ILE A 306 9.30 -4.68 19.07
N THR A 307 8.69 -5.80 19.44
CA THR A 307 7.91 -6.64 18.52
C THR A 307 6.43 -6.55 18.86
N LEU A 308 5.62 -6.17 17.88
CA LEU A 308 4.16 -6.12 17.99
C LEU A 308 3.54 -7.29 17.24
N HIS A 309 2.42 -7.78 17.76
CA HIS A 309 1.65 -8.88 17.19
C HIS A 309 0.23 -8.42 16.78
N PRO A 310 -0.47 -9.16 15.91
CA PRO A 310 -1.80 -8.82 15.40
C PRO A 310 -2.94 -8.96 16.43
N THR A 311 -2.66 -8.65 17.69
CA THR A 311 -3.59 -8.64 18.82
C THR A 311 -4.11 -7.23 19.09
N ASP A 312 -3.24 -6.23 18.97
CA ASP A 312 -3.50 -4.90 19.51
C ASP A 312 -3.49 -3.80 18.43
N ASP A 313 -4.20 -2.71 18.72
CA ASP A 313 -4.29 -1.53 17.84
C ASP A 313 -2.93 -1.00 17.35
N PRO A 314 -1.85 -0.95 18.16
CA PRO A 314 -0.51 -0.53 17.72
C PRO A 314 0.00 -1.26 16.48
N PHE A 315 -0.18 -2.58 16.41
CA PHE A 315 0.20 -3.36 15.23
C PHE A 315 -0.58 -2.89 13.99
N PHE A 316 -1.89 -2.75 14.12
CA PHE A 316 -2.74 -2.34 13.01
C PHE A 316 -2.51 -0.89 12.60
N ALA A 317 -2.20 0.01 13.52
CA ALA A 317 -1.85 1.39 13.21
C ALA A 317 -0.60 1.47 12.32
N ILE A 318 0.44 0.69 12.64
CA ILE A 318 1.66 0.62 11.81
C ILE A 318 1.37 -0.05 10.48
N LEU A 319 0.61 -1.17 10.47
CA LEU A 319 0.21 -1.82 9.22
C LEU A 319 -0.64 -0.91 8.32
N GLY A 320 -1.44 0.00 8.90
CA GLY A 320 -2.23 0.98 8.16
C GLY A 320 -1.46 2.22 7.70
N SER A 321 -0.24 2.44 8.18
CA SER A 321 0.65 3.53 7.75
C SER A 321 1.03 3.41 6.27
N LYS A 322 1.63 4.44 5.66
CA LYS A 322 2.05 4.37 4.24
C LYS A 322 3.02 3.21 3.96
N ASN A 323 4.05 3.01 4.78
CA ASN A 323 5.02 1.94 4.56
C ASN A 323 4.47 0.55 4.92
N GLY A 324 3.69 0.44 6.00
CA GLY A 324 3.03 -0.81 6.37
C GLY A 324 1.98 -1.22 5.33
N ALA A 325 1.20 -0.27 4.80
CA ALA A 325 0.16 -0.55 3.82
C ALA A 325 0.73 -1.04 2.50
N GLY A 326 1.93 -0.61 2.09
CA GLY A 326 2.61 -1.16 0.91
C GLY A 326 2.83 -2.67 1.02
N ILE A 327 3.20 -3.16 2.20
CA ILE A 327 3.31 -4.60 2.47
C ILE A 327 1.92 -5.25 2.47
N GLY A 328 0.94 -4.54 3.03
CA GLY A 328 -0.49 -4.85 2.90
C GLY A 328 -0.92 -5.19 1.48
N PHE A 329 -0.66 -4.29 0.56
CA PHE A 329 -1.03 -4.42 -0.84
C PHE A 329 -0.23 -5.52 -1.55
N LEU A 330 1.08 -5.61 -1.29
CA LEU A 330 1.94 -6.67 -1.81
C LEU A 330 1.33 -8.06 -1.53
N LEU A 331 1.00 -8.35 -0.28
CA LEU A 331 0.42 -9.64 0.13
C LEU A 331 -1.03 -9.83 -0.34
N ASN A 332 -1.77 -8.75 -0.56
CA ASN A 332 -3.17 -8.82 -0.98
C ASN A 332 -3.36 -9.05 -2.47
N GLN A 333 -2.53 -8.44 -3.32
CA GLN A 333 -2.71 -8.47 -4.77
C GLN A 333 -1.93 -9.60 -5.42
N HIS A 334 -0.74 -9.90 -4.89
CA HIS A 334 0.18 -10.86 -5.51
C HIS A 334 0.07 -12.26 -4.88
N LYS A 335 -1.09 -12.61 -4.32
CA LYS A 335 -1.37 -13.88 -3.63
C LYS A 335 -1.75 -15.06 -4.53
N ASP A 336 -1.57 -14.93 -5.85
CA ASP A 336 -1.78 -16.06 -6.76
C ASP A 336 -0.96 -17.27 -6.29
N VAL A 337 -1.61 -18.43 -6.21
CA VAL A 337 -1.02 -19.63 -5.59
C VAL A 337 -0.06 -20.38 -6.52
N VAL A 338 -0.09 -20.09 -7.81
CA VAL A 338 0.73 -20.76 -8.83
C VAL A 338 1.97 -19.93 -9.17
N THR A 339 1.80 -18.61 -9.29
CA THR A 339 2.78 -17.69 -9.86
C THR A 339 3.10 -16.49 -8.95
N GLY A 340 2.47 -16.44 -7.77
CA GLY A 340 2.62 -15.36 -6.79
C GLY A 340 3.08 -15.86 -5.43
N LEU A 341 2.89 -15.02 -4.42
CA LEU A 341 3.34 -15.24 -3.04
C LEU A 341 2.54 -16.32 -2.30
N GLY A 342 1.41 -16.77 -2.87
CA GLY A 342 0.39 -17.50 -2.14
C GLY A 342 -0.31 -16.65 -1.08
N VAL A 343 -1.26 -17.24 -0.36
CA VAL A 343 -1.99 -16.52 0.70
C VAL A 343 -1.12 -16.44 1.95
N LYS A 344 -0.68 -15.23 2.28
CA LYS A 344 0.22 -14.92 3.40
C LYS A 344 -0.31 -13.74 4.20
N LYS A 345 0.12 -13.66 5.45
CA LYS A 345 -0.20 -12.54 6.36
C LYS A 345 1.03 -12.11 7.15
N VAL A 346 1.01 -10.88 7.64
CA VAL A 346 2.01 -10.41 8.60
C VAL A 346 1.79 -11.12 9.94
N ASN A 347 2.84 -11.67 10.55
CA ASN A 347 2.79 -12.32 11.86
C ASN A 347 3.25 -11.40 12.99
N SER A 348 4.25 -10.56 12.71
CA SER A 348 4.79 -9.61 13.66
C SER A 348 5.37 -8.39 12.96
N ILE A 349 5.46 -7.27 13.68
CA ILE A 349 6.15 -6.06 13.26
C ILE A 349 7.17 -5.71 14.33
N THR A 350 8.45 -5.81 13.99
CA THR A 350 9.57 -5.46 14.85
C THR A 350 10.08 -4.07 14.51
N ILE A 351 10.32 -3.25 15.53
CA ILE A 351 10.60 -1.82 15.42
C ILE A 351 11.92 -1.52 16.12
N TRP A 352 12.80 -0.80 15.44
CA TRP A 352 14.04 -0.30 16.00
C TRP A 352 14.47 1.02 15.33
N THR A 353 15.44 1.67 15.95
CA THR A 353 16.24 2.74 15.37
C THR A 353 17.70 2.28 15.27
N TYR A 354 18.47 2.91 14.39
CA TYR A 354 19.93 2.84 14.42
C TYR A 354 20.53 4.17 14.88
N GLY A 355 21.80 4.15 15.30
CA GLY A 355 22.50 5.28 15.90
C GLY A 355 23.15 4.91 17.24
N GLU A 356 23.63 5.91 17.98
CA GLU A 356 24.32 5.69 19.26
C GLU A 356 23.34 5.46 20.43
N GLU A 357 22.12 5.99 20.34
CA GLU A 357 21.14 5.98 21.43
C GLU A 357 19.72 5.69 20.93
N ALA A 358 18.88 5.19 21.85
CA ALA A 358 17.45 5.04 21.60
C ALA A 358 16.78 6.39 21.38
N LEU A 359 15.84 6.47 20.44
CA LEU A 359 15.14 7.71 20.13
C LEU A 359 14.06 7.99 21.17
N ASP A 360 14.19 9.08 21.92
CA ASP A 360 13.14 9.53 22.83
C ASP A 360 11.89 9.98 22.05
N ILE A 361 10.77 9.33 22.34
CA ILE A 361 9.45 9.68 21.80
C ILE A 361 8.50 10.10 22.90
N SER A 362 8.96 10.29 24.14
CA SER A 362 8.16 10.79 25.24
C SER A 362 7.78 12.26 25.06
N SER A 363 8.63 13.03 24.35
CA SER A 363 8.34 14.42 24.02
C SER A 363 7.23 14.56 22.97
N THR A 364 6.38 15.57 23.14
CA THR A 364 5.28 15.86 22.20
C THR A 364 5.72 16.73 21.02
N THR A 365 6.97 17.16 21.00
CA THR A 365 7.55 17.95 19.91
C THR A 365 7.96 17.01 18.77
N THR A 366 7.47 17.32 17.57
CA THR A 366 7.73 16.56 16.33
C THR A 366 9.11 16.86 15.74
N ASP A 367 9.88 17.69 16.41
CA ASP A 367 11.00 18.39 15.83
C ASP A 367 12.26 17.63 16.27
N ASP A 368 13.05 17.25 15.27
CA ASP A 368 14.30 16.47 15.32
C ASP A 368 14.14 14.94 15.39
N TYR A 369 13.70 14.35 14.27
CA TYR A 369 14.35 13.10 13.87
C TYR A 369 15.77 13.49 13.40
N PRO A 370 16.84 12.82 13.83
CA PRO A 370 17.93 12.58 12.89
C PRO A 370 17.28 11.81 11.72
N ASP A 371 17.22 12.45 10.56
CA ASP A 371 16.54 11.90 9.40
C ASP A 371 17.01 10.44 9.16
N HIS A 372 16.07 9.57 8.77
CA HIS A 372 16.33 8.21 8.29
C HIS A 372 16.53 7.09 9.34
N THR A 373 16.51 7.31 10.65
CA THR A 373 16.92 6.22 11.57
C THR A 373 15.89 5.12 11.86
N LEU A 374 14.60 5.33 11.57
CA LEU A 374 13.54 4.37 11.87
C LEU A 374 13.55 3.18 10.90
N CYS A 375 13.49 1.97 11.47
CA CYS A 375 13.39 0.71 10.74
C CYS A 375 12.22 -0.14 11.24
N LEU A 376 11.64 -0.92 10.31
CA LEU A 376 10.58 -1.89 10.59
C LEU A 376 10.91 -3.22 9.92
N LEU A 377 10.69 -4.34 10.62
CA LEU A 377 10.83 -5.70 10.11
C LEU A 377 9.46 -6.38 10.24
N PHE A 378 8.98 -6.92 9.13
CA PHE A 378 7.73 -7.64 9.03
C PHE A 378 8.04 -9.11 8.83
N GLU A 379 7.60 -9.94 9.77
CA GLU A 379 7.55 -11.38 9.61
C GLU A 379 6.28 -11.75 8.85
N ILE A 380 6.39 -12.63 7.85
CA ILE A 380 5.30 -13.04 6.98
C ILE A 380 5.16 -14.55 7.06
N VAL A 381 3.94 -15.00 7.32
CA VAL A 381 3.63 -16.43 7.44
C VAL A 381 2.53 -16.84 6.46
N PRO A 382 2.54 -18.10 5.96
CA PRO A 382 1.43 -18.66 5.20
C PRO A 382 0.12 -18.68 6.00
N VAL A 383 -1.01 -18.55 5.30
CA VAL A 383 -2.35 -18.74 5.87
C VAL A 383 -2.79 -20.17 5.58
N ALA A 384 -2.82 -21.01 6.62
CA ALA A 384 -3.13 -22.45 6.48
C ALA A 384 -4.54 -22.74 5.95
N SER A 385 -5.50 -21.85 6.21
CA SER A 385 -6.88 -21.99 5.71
C SER A 385 -7.44 -20.62 5.35
N PRO A 386 -7.21 -20.17 4.09
CA PRO A 386 -7.71 -18.88 3.64
C PRO A 386 -9.24 -18.81 3.66
N ASN A 387 -9.80 -17.64 3.98
CA ASN A 387 -11.23 -17.41 3.87
C ASN A 387 -11.65 -17.58 2.39
N GLN A 388 -12.74 -18.32 2.16
CA GLN A 388 -13.24 -18.62 0.83
C GLN A 388 -14.59 -17.97 0.58
N ILE A 389 -14.98 -17.88 -0.70
CA ILE A 389 -16.35 -17.54 -1.07
C ILE A 389 -17.26 -18.66 -0.51
N PRO A 390 -18.32 -18.33 0.26
CA PRO A 390 -19.25 -19.34 0.75
C PRO A 390 -19.84 -20.13 -0.43
N PRO A 391 -20.02 -21.46 -0.30
CA PRO A 391 -20.73 -22.21 -1.33
C PRO A 391 -22.14 -21.64 -1.53
N PRO A 392 -22.67 -21.66 -2.77
CA PRO A 392 -24.02 -21.19 -3.04
C PRO A 392 -25.01 -21.95 -2.15
N THR A 393 -25.94 -21.21 -1.54
CA THR A 393 -27.04 -21.79 -0.78
C THR A 393 -27.95 -22.54 -1.76
N VAL A 394 -28.11 -23.85 -1.53
CA VAL A 394 -28.93 -24.75 -2.36
C VAL A 394 -30.41 -24.58 -2.04
#